data_AF-A0A7X0NMC8-F1
#
_entry.id   AF-A0A7X0NMC8-F1
#
_cell.length_a   1.000
_cell.length_b   1.000
_cell.length_c   1.000
_cell.angle_alpha   90.00
_cell.angle_beta   90.00
_cell.angle_gamma   90.00
#
_symmetry.space_group_name_H-M   'P 1'
#
loop_
_entity.id
_entity.type
_entity.pdbx_description
1 polymer ?
#
loop_
_entity_poly.entity_id
_entity_poly.type
_entity_poly.pdbx_seq_one_letter_code
_entity_poly.pdbx_strand_id
1 'polypeptide(L)'
;MSPEEARRLADVQGPSAQPPRPAPRHEHGGPRGLGEQEERRRRLAEAQGRVVAALVAGAEVPEGFDPERMRAQALSLIAKRRAIVARIRPDAAQAAGPDLAAEFAAYAAARATPPPGYRADADDFAAWLRERGRMPGDPAPRRRWWSRLPGRR
;
A
#
# COMPACT_ATOMS: atom_id res chain seq x y z
N MET A 1 68.38 7.15 -45.05
CA MET A 1 66.95 6.82 -45.16
C MET A 1 66.84 5.69 -46.16
N SER A 2 66.64 4.46 -45.67
CA SER A 2 66.82 3.23 -46.45
C SER A 2 65.52 2.84 -47.16
N PRO A 3 65.57 2.21 -48.36
CA PRO A 3 64.38 1.73 -49.08
C PRO A 3 63.52 0.71 -48.29
N GLU A 4 64.03 0.18 -47.18
CA GLU A 4 63.33 -0.76 -46.29
C GLU A 4 62.35 -0.11 -45.31
N GLU A 5 62.47 1.20 -45.03
CA GLU A 5 61.60 1.88 -44.07
C GLU A 5 60.22 2.24 -44.70
N ALA A 6 60.14 2.30 -46.03
CA ALA A 6 58.89 2.58 -46.76
C ALA A 6 57.93 1.37 -46.83
N ARG A 7 58.38 0.15 -46.52
CA ARG A 7 57.54 -1.07 -46.55
C ARG A 7 56.89 -1.42 -45.20
N ARG A 8 57.25 -0.73 -44.12
CA ARG A 8 56.67 -0.97 -42.77
C ARG A 8 55.48 -0.07 -42.41
N LEU A 9 54.99 0.75 -43.35
CA LEU A 9 53.86 1.65 -43.15
C LEU A 9 52.55 1.21 -43.84
N ALA A 10 52.43 -0.05 -44.27
CA ALA A 10 51.31 -0.50 -45.11
C ALA A 10 50.35 -1.53 -44.49
N ASP A 11 50.43 -1.87 -43.20
CA ASP A 11 49.44 -2.75 -42.57
C ASP A 11 49.10 -2.30 -41.15
N VAL A 12 48.27 -1.26 -41.05
CA VAL A 12 47.38 -1.07 -39.91
C VAL A 12 45.97 -1.34 -40.40
N GLN A 13 45.60 -2.61 -40.34
CA GLN A 13 44.23 -3.06 -40.54
C GLN A 13 43.39 -2.44 -39.42
N GLY A 14 42.64 -1.38 -39.74
CA GLY A 14 41.69 -0.78 -38.81
C GLY A 14 40.67 -1.82 -38.32
N PRO A 15 40.09 -1.65 -37.13
CA PRO A 15 39.13 -2.61 -36.59
C PRO A 15 37.96 -2.74 -37.57
N SER A 16 37.79 -3.95 -38.10
CA SER A 16 36.64 -4.33 -38.89
C SER A 16 35.39 -4.05 -38.05
N ALA A 17 34.63 -3.03 -38.42
CA ALA A 17 33.34 -2.72 -37.82
C ALA A 17 32.40 -3.89 -38.13
N GLN A 18 32.29 -4.81 -37.18
CA GLN A 18 31.30 -5.87 -37.22
C GLN A 18 29.91 -5.20 -37.32
N PRO A 19 29.07 -5.56 -38.29
CA PRO A 19 27.72 -5.00 -38.37
C PRO A 19 27.00 -5.24 -37.04
N PRO A 20 26.14 -4.32 -36.58
CA PRO A 20 25.42 -4.51 -35.33
C PRO A 20 24.70 -5.84 -35.39
N ARG A 21 25.01 -6.72 -34.42
CA ARG A 21 24.20 -7.91 -34.17
C ARG A 21 22.73 -7.45 -34.11
N PRO A 22 21.81 -8.07 -34.88
CA PRO A 22 20.42 -7.69 -34.78
C PRO A 22 20.01 -7.82 -33.32
N ALA A 23 19.47 -6.73 -32.75
CA ALA A 23 18.84 -6.76 -31.44
C ALA A 23 17.90 -7.98 -31.39
N PRO A 24 17.79 -8.70 -30.25
CA PRO A 24 16.82 -9.77 -30.16
C PRO A 24 15.48 -9.19 -30.56
N ARG A 25 14.93 -9.67 -31.69
CA ARG A 25 13.55 -9.37 -32.05
C ARG A 25 12.75 -9.78 -30.84
N HIS A 26 12.13 -8.82 -30.16
CA HIS A 26 11.08 -9.13 -29.22
C HIS A 26 10.00 -9.82 -30.04
N GLU A 27 10.03 -11.15 -30.06
CA GLU A 27 8.94 -11.98 -30.51
C GLU A 27 7.76 -11.53 -29.66
N HIS A 28 6.89 -10.73 -30.28
CA HIS A 28 5.65 -10.31 -29.65
C HIS A 28 4.90 -11.61 -29.39
N GLY A 29 4.82 -11.97 -28.10
CA GLY A 29 4.40 -13.28 -27.66
C GLY A 29 3.15 -13.73 -28.38
N GLY A 30 3.24 -14.88 -29.04
CA GLY A 30 2.05 -15.57 -29.53
C GLY A 30 1.07 -15.83 -28.37
N PRO A 31 -0.16 -16.31 -28.65
CA PRO A 31 -1.21 -16.49 -27.64
C PRO A 31 -0.77 -17.26 -26.38
N ARG A 32 0.25 -18.12 -26.47
CA ARG A 32 0.91 -18.79 -25.32
C ARG A 32 1.70 -17.84 -24.41
N GLY A 33 2.45 -16.89 -24.96
CA GLY A 33 3.26 -15.95 -24.19
C GLY A 33 2.42 -14.95 -23.40
N LEU A 34 1.21 -14.60 -23.88
CA LEU A 34 0.29 -13.75 -23.12
C LEU A 34 -0.24 -14.47 -21.86
N GLY A 35 -0.58 -15.77 -21.99
CA GLY A 35 -1.01 -16.60 -20.85
C GLY A 35 0.06 -16.74 -19.77
N GLU A 36 1.31 -17.02 -20.14
CA GLU A 36 2.43 -17.12 -19.19
C GLU A 36 2.67 -15.79 -18.43
N GLN A 37 2.54 -14.66 -19.13
CA GLN A 37 2.69 -13.33 -18.54
C GLN A 37 1.52 -12.98 -17.60
N GLU A 38 0.30 -13.39 -17.94
CA GLU A 38 -0.88 -13.27 -17.06
C GLU A 38 -0.73 -14.11 -15.81
N GLU A 39 -0.28 -15.36 -15.93
CA GLU A 39 -0.02 -16.22 -14.79
C GLU A 39 1.08 -15.67 -13.89
N ARG A 40 2.15 -15.11 -14.48
CA ARG A 40 3.21 -14.44 -13.72
C ARG A 40 2.67 -13.23 -12.95
N ARG A 41 1.84 -12.40 -13.58
CA ARG A 41 1.16 -11.27 -12.92
C ARG A 41 0.24 -11.73 -11.80
N ARG A 42 -0.52 -12.81 -12.02
CA ARG A 42 -1.42 -13.41 -11.02
C ARG A 42 -0.64 -13.87 -9.79
N ARG A 43 0.44 -14.64 -9.97
CA ARG A 43 1.30 -15.12 -8.87
C ARG A 43 1.90 -13.96 -8.07
N LEU A 44 2.31 -12.88 -8.73
CA LEU A 44 2.82 -11.69 -8.05
C LEU A 44 1.71 -11.00 -7.24
N ALA A 45 0.52 -10.81 -7.81
CA ALA A 45 -0.60 -10.20 -7.12
C ALA A 45 -1.03 -11.00 -5.88
N GLU A 46 -1.04 -12.34 -5.98
CA GLU A 46 -1.29 -13.23 -4.84
C GLU A 46 -0.23 -13.07 -3.75
N ALA A 47 1.06 -13.02 -4.12
CA ALA A 47 2.15 -12.80 -3.16
C ALA A 47 2.06 -11.43 -2.47
N GLN A 48 1.78 -10.36 -3.24
CA GLN A 48 1.55 -9.02 -2.72
C GLN A 48 0.33 -8.99 -1.77
N GLY A 49 -0.75 -9.69 -2.14
CA GLY A 49 -1.94 -9.83 -1.30
C GLY A 49 -1.63 -10.46 0.05
N ARG A 50 -0.79 -11.51 0.10
CA ARG A 50 -0.35 -12.12 1.36
C ARG A 50 0.47 -11.16 2.22
N VAL A 51 1.35 -10.37 1.63
CA VAL A 51 2.12 -9.33 2.36
C VAL A 51 1.18 -8.27 2.94
N VAL A 52 0.21 -7.79 2.15
CA VAL A 52 -0.79 -6.83 2.64
C VAL A 52 -1.61 -7.43 3.77
N ALA A 53 -2.10 -8.66 3.61
CA ALA A 53 -2.87 -9.37 4.64
C ALA A 53 -2.07 -9.53 5.94
N ALA A 54 -0.79 -9.89 5.88
CA ALA A 54 0.05 -9.98 7.07
C ALA A 54 0.20 -8.63 7.80
N LEU A 55 0.34 -7.54 7.03
CA LEU A 55 0.51 -6.20 7.58
C LEU A 55 -0.77 -5.58 8.17
N VAL A 56 -1.94 -5.89 7.60
CA VAL A 56 -3.20 -5.19 7.95
C VAL A 56 -4.25 -6.06 8.62
N ALA A 57 -4.18 -7.37 8.42
CA ALA A 57 -5.17 -8.36 8.87
C ALA A 57 -4.58 -9.40 9.84
N GLY A 58 -3.30 -9.29 10.19
CA GLY A 58 -2.64 -10.23 11.10
C GLY A 58 -2.48 -11.65 10.53
N ALA A 59 -2.52 -11.80 9.21
CA ALA A 59 -2.23 -13.08 8.55
C ALA A 59 -0.78 -13.53 8.80
N GLU A 60 -0.51 -14.80 8.54
CA GLU A 60 0.84 -15.35 8.65
C GLU A 60 1.85 -14.59 7.77
N VAL A 61 3.06 -14.40 8.30
CA VAL A 61 4.15 -13.72 7.58
C VAL A 61 4.59 -14.61 6.41
N PRO A 62 4.57 -14.11 5.16
CA PRO A 62 4.99 -14.90 4.00
C PRO A 62 6.48 -15.29 4.08
N GLU A 63 6.81 -16.45 3.51
CA GLU A 63 8.20 -16.91 3.39
C GLU A 63 9.10 -15.85 2.76
N GLY A 64 10.34 -15.75 3.27
CA GLY A 64 11.33 -14.76 2.82
C GLY A 64 11.21 -13.39 3.47
N PHE A 65 10.18 -13.14 4.29
CA PHE A 65 10.08 -11.94 5.12
C PHE A 65 10.50 -12.22 6.56
N ASP A 66 11.20 -11.26 7.14
CA ASP A 66 11.58 -11.28 8.55
C ASP A 66 10.34 -11.00 9.43
N PRO A 67 9.96 -11.93 10.34
CA PRO A 67 8.75 -11.77 11.15
C PRO A 67 8.78 -10.55 12.08
N GLU A 68 9.94 -10.18 12.62
CA GLU A 68 10.07 -9.06 13.54
C GLU A 68 9.92 -7.73 12.81
N ARG A 69 10.55 -7.58 11.64
CA ARG A 69 10.39 -6.41 10.78
C ARG A 69 8.94 -6.26 10.34
N MET A 70 8.29 -7.35 9.95
CA MET A 70 6.87 -7.33 9.56
C MET A 70 5.97 -6.88 10.72
N ARG A 71 6.21 -7.38 11.94
CA ARG A 71 5.49 -6.92 13.14
C ARG A 71 5.72 -5.43 13.41
N ALA A 72 6.97 -4.96 13.31
CA ALA A 72 7.28 -3.54 13.49
C ALA A 72 6.56 -2.66 12.44
N GLN A 73 6.46 -3.11 11.19
CA GLN A 73 5.70 -2.41 10.15
C GLN A 73 4.20 -2.40 10.44
N ALA A 74 3.61 -3.53 10.85
CA ALA A 74 2.20 -3.60 11.22
C ALA A 74 1.86 -2.64 12.37
N LEU A 75 2.70 -2.61 13.42
CA LEU A 75 2.56 -1.66 14.54
C LEU A 75 2.68 -0.20 14.08
N SER A 76 3.61 0.09 13.15
CA SER A 76 3.76 1.43 12.56
C SER A 76 2.53 1.87 11.77
N LEU A 77 1.88 0.95 11.04
CA LEU A 77 0.63 1.21 10.33
C LEU A 77 -0.52 1.50 11.30
N ILE A 78 -0.64 0.75 12.40
CA ILE A 78 -1.63 1.01 13.45
C ILE A 78 -1.39 2.40 14.06
N ALA A 79 -0.15 2.74 14.38
CA ALA A 79 0.20 4.06 14.91
C ALA A 79 -0.15 5.20 13.93
N LYS A 80 0.13 5.01 12.63
CA LYS A 80 -0.24 5.98 11.59
C LYS A 80 -1.75 6.17 11.50
N ARG A 81 -2.51 5.06 11.46
CA ARG A 81 -3.98 5.11 11.42
C ARG A 81 -4.54 5.85 12.63
N ARG A 82 -4.09 5.50 13.83
CA ARG A 82 -4.46 6.19 15.08
C ARG A 82 -4.21 7.70 15.00
N ALA A 83 -3.04 8.11 14.51
CA ALA A 83 -2.69 9.52 14.39
C ALA A 83 -3.56 10.28 13.36
N ILE A 84 -4.03 9.61 12.30
CA ILE A 84 -4.94 10.21 11.33
C ILE A 84 -6.36 10.26 11.88
N VAL A 85 -6.84 9.18 12.50
CA VAL A 85 -8.16 9.12 13.15
C VAL A 85 -8.29 10.19 14.23
N ALA A 86 -7.26 10.37 15.06
CA ALA A 86 -7.26 11.42 16.09
C ALA A 86 -7.36 12.84 15.51
N ARG A 87 -6.91 13.06 14.27
CA ARG A 87 -7.09 14.34 13.56
C ARG A 87 -8.48 14.49 12.95
N ILE A 88 -9.07 13.41 12.42
CA ILE A 88 -10.39 13.44 11.79
C ILE A 88 -11.50 13.50 12.84
N ARG A 89 -11.35 12.78 13.96
CA ARG A 89 -12.30 12.68 15.07
C ARG A 89 -11.60 12.99 16.40
N PRO A 90 -11.29 14.28 16.65
CA PRO A 90 -10.65 14.70 17.90
C PRO A 90 -11.55 14.45 19.12
N ASP A 91 -12.86 14.38 18.95
CA ASP A 91 -13.83 13.99 19.97
C ASP A 91 -13.64 12.53 20.42
N ALA A 92 -13.44 11.60 19.48
CA ALA A 92 -13.13 10.21 19.78
C ALA A 92 -11.76 10.06 20.47
N ALA A 93 -10.76 10.83 20.02
CA ALA A 93 -9.44 10.85 20.67
C ALA A 93 -9.49 11.37 22.11
N GLN A 94 -10.27 12.44 22.36
CA GLN A 94 -10.50 12.97 23.70
C GLN A 94 -11.24 11.98 24.59
N ALA A 95 -12.26 11.29 24.05
CA ALA A 95 -13.01 10.27 24.77
C ALA A 95 -12.14 9.08 25.20
N ALA A 96 -11.21 8.64 24.36
CA ALA A 96 -10.26 7.59 24.71
C ALA A 96 -9.14 8.09 25.67
N GLY A 97 -8.79 9.38 25.60
CA GLY A 97 -7.85 10.00 26.52
C GLY A 97 -6.47 9.31 26.53
N PRO A 98 -5.87 9.06 27.71
CA PRO A 98 -4.60 8.33 27.84
C PRO A 98 -4.62 6.93 27.23
N ASP A 99 -5.79 6.29 27.15
CA ASP A 99 -5.95 4.93 26.63
C ASP A 99 -6.02 4.87 25.10
N LEU A 100 -5.96 6.00 24.38
CA LEU A 100 -6.13 6.06 22.93
C LEU A 100 -5.25 5.05 22.16
N ALA A 101 -4.01 4.85 22.60
CA ALA A 101 -3.13 3.86 21.97
C ALA A 101 -3.64 2.42 22.18
N ALA A 102 -4.02 2.08 23.40
CA ALA A 102 -4.52 0.75 23.76
C ALA A 102 -5.89 0.47 23.12
N GLU A 103 -6.81 1.41 23.20
CA GLU A 103 -8.15 1.29 22.61
C GLU A 103 -8.08 1.17 21.08
N PHE A 104 -7.23 1.95 20.41
CA PHE A 104 -7.08 1.85 18.96
C PHE A 104 -6.42 0.53 18.54
N ALA A 105 -5.46 0.03 19.32
CA ALA A 105 -4.86 -1.27 19.06
C ALA A 105 -5.88 -2.41 19.23
N ALA A 106 -6.71 -2.38 20.28
CA ALA A 106 -7.77 -3.35 20.51
C ALA A 106 -8.84 -3.29 19.40
N TYR A 107 -9.24 -2.08 19.00
CA TYR A 107 -10.13 -1.85 17.86
C TYR A 107 -9.58 -2.43 16.56
N ALA A 108 -8.30 -2.20 16.27
CA ALA A 108 -7.65 -2.70 15.06
C ALA A 108 -7.52 -4.24 15.09
N ALA A 109 -7.19 -4.83 16.24
CA ALA A 109 -7.04 -6.26 16.40
C ALA A 109 -8.38 -7.03 16.31
N ALA A 110 -9.49 -6.39 16.68
CA ALA A 110 -10.83 -6.98 16.59
C ALA A 110 -11.39 -7.04 15.17
N ARG A 111 -10.63 -6.61 14.15
CA ARG A 111 -11.10 -6.50 12.76
C ARG A 111 -10.20 -7.29 11.83
N ALA A 112 -10.82 -8.02 10.91
CA ALA A 112 -10.11 -8.73 9.85
C ALA A 112 -9.49 -7.77 8.84
N THR A 113 -10.17 -6.66 8.51
CA THR A 113 -9.65 -5.64 7.58
C THR A 113 -9.98 -4.22 8.05
N PRO A 114 -9.09 -3.23 7.80
CA PRO A 114 -9.40 -1.84 8.05
C PRO A 114 -10.58 -1.35 7.19
N PRO A 115 -11.43 -0.43 7.70
CA PRO A 115 -12.48 0.21 6.90
C PRO A 115 -11.93 0.97 5.68
N PRO A 116 -12.77 1.17 4.64
CA PRO A 116 -12.34 1.87 3.43
C PRO A 116 -12.11 3.36 3.71
N GLY A 117 -10.83 3.72 3.84
CA GLY A 117 -10.38 5.10 4.00
C GLY A 117 -10.51 5.65 5.42
N TYR A 118 -9.84 6.77 5.67
CA TYR A 118 -9.64 7.26 7.04
C TYR A 118 -10.88 7.83 7.73
N ARG A 119 -11.88 8.32 6.98
CA ARG A 119 -13.13 8.82 7.56
C ARG A 119 -13.97 7.67 8.12
N ALA A 120 -14.16 6.61 7.32
CA ALA A 120 -14.83 5.40 7.76
C ALA A 120 -14.10 4.77 8.97
N ASP A 121 -12.77 4.70 8.94
CA ASP A 121 -11.96 4.18 10.07
C ASP A 121 -12.15 5.01 11.35
N ALA A 122 -12.31 6.34 11.21
CA ALA A 122 -12.53 7.21 12.35
C ALA A 122 -13.95 7.11 12.92
N ASP A 123 -14.96 6.99 12.05
CA ASP A 123 -16.36 6.81 12.47
C ASP A 123 -16.58 5.44 13.13
N ASP A 124 -15.95 4.39 12.60
CA ASP A 124 -15.96 3.05 13.18
C ASP A 124 -15.24 3.00 14.53
N PHE A 125 -14.11 3.70 14.68
CA PHE A 125 -13.43 3.81 15.97
C PHE A 125 -14.28 4.57 16.99
N ALA A 126 -15.02 5.61 16.58
CA ALA A 126 -15.97 6.29 17.46
C ALA A 126 -17.11 5.35 17.89
N ALA A 127 -17.64 4.53 16.98
CA ALA A 127 -18.63 3.51 17.32
C ALA A 127 -18.09 2.48 18.33
N TRP A 128 -16.86 2.00 18.12
CA TRP A 128 -16.15 1.10 19.05
C TRP A 128 -16.05 1.66 20.47
N LEU A 129 -15.75 2.95 20.62
CA LEU A 129 -15.68 3.60 21.93
C LEU A 129 -17.06 3.76 22.58
N ARG A 130 -18.12 4.01 21.79
CA ARG A 130 -19.49 4.10 22.31
C ARG A 130 -20.00 2.76 22.83
N GLU A 131 -19.73 1.69 22.10
CA GLU A 131 -20.06 0.32 22.53
C GLU A 131 -19.39 -0.03 23.87
N ARG A 132 -18.25 0.58 24.16
CA ARG A 132 -17.49 0.43 25.42
C ARG A 132 -17.85 1.46 26.49
N GLY A 133 -18.85 2.30 26.25
CA GLY A 133 -19.27 3.36 27.18
C GLY A 133 -18.22 4.46 27.39
N ARG A 134 -17.20 4.54 26.53
CA ARG A 134 -16.12 5.55 26.62
C ARG A 134 -16.49 6.86 25.94
N MET A 135 -17.52 6.85 25.11
CA MET A 135 -17.99 8.02 24.37
C MET A 135 -19.51 8.11 24.44
N PRO A 136 -20.10 9.32 24.60
CA PRO A 136 -21.54 9.48 24.53
C PRO A 136 -22.09 9.01 23.17
N GLY A 137 -23.33 8.52 23.20
CA GLY A 137 -24.08 8.14 21.99
C GLY A 137 -24.15 9.30 20.98
N ASP A 138 -24.44 8.99 19.72
CA ASP A 138 -24.58 10.04 18.71
C ASP A 138 -25.62 11.08 19.16
N PRO A 139 -25.28 12.38 19.14
CA PRO A 139 -26.29 13.40 19.41
C PRO A 139 -27.41 13.23 18.38
N ALA A 140 -28.65 13.20 18.87
CA ALA A 140 -29.82 13.05 18.01
C ALA A 140 -29.71 14.01 16.82
N PRO A 141 -30.03 13.56 15.58
CA PRO A 141 -29.81 14.36 14.39
C PRO A 141 -30.41 15.76 14.61
N ARG A 142 -29.54 16.78 14.63
CA ARG A 142 -29.97 18.16 14.87
C ARG A 142 -31.01 18.48 13.81
N ARG A 143 -32.27 18.63 14.25
CA ARG A 143 -33.41 18.90 13.38
C ARG A 143 -33.02 20.10 12.51
N ARG A 144 -32.83 19.83 11.21
CA ARG A 144 -32.32 20.78 10.23
C ARG A 144 -33.16 22.07 10.31
N TRP A 145 -32.54 23.25 10.38
CA TRP A 145 -33.29 24.49 10.68
C TRP A 145 -34.32 24.86 9.59
N TRP A 146 -34.06 24.49 8.34
CA TRP A 146 -35.03 24.64 7.23
C TRP A 146 -36.20 23.66 7.30
N SER A 147 -36.16 22.62 8.13
CA SER A 147 -37.33 21.76 8.42
C SER A 147 -38.40 22.47 9.25
N ARG A 148 -38.17 23.74 9.63
CA ARG A 148 -39.13 24.62 10.29
C ARG A 148 -39.62 25.75 9.37
N LEU A 149 -39.18 25.81 8.11
CA LEU A 149 -39.73 26.78 7.17
C LEU A 149 -41.13 26.31 6.77
N PRO A 150 -42.19 27.09 7.04
CA PRO A 150 -43.52 26.77 6.57
C PRO A 150 -43.47 26.75 5.04
N GLY A 151 -43.92 25.64 4.44
CA GLY A 151 -44.04 25.53 3.00
C GLY A 151 -44.89 26.68 2.48
N ARG A 152 -44.36 27.46 1.53
CA ARG A 152 -45.18 28.35 0.70
C ARG A 152 -46.20 27.47 -0.02
N ARG A 153 -47.47 27.60 0.38
CA ARG A 153 -48.62 27.19 -0.43
C ARG A 153 -48.74 28.10 -1.64
#